data_AF-A0AA95JRD2-F1
#
_entry.id   AF-A0AA95JRD2-F1
#
_cell.length_a   1.000
_cell.length_b   1.000
_cell.length_c   1.000
_cell.angle_alpha   90.00
_cell.angle_beta   90.00
_cell.angle_gamma   90.00
#
_symmetry.space_group_name_H-M   'P 1'
#
loop_
_entity.id
_entity.type
_entity.pdbx_description
1 polymer ?
#
loop_
_entity_poly.entity_id
_entity_poly.type
_entity_poly.pdbx_seq_one_letter_code
_entity_poly.pdbx_strand_id
1 'polypeptide(L)'
;MFAEPATIRGRARALRRRADEIHDLADHLVRLADEAAWQGLGADAMRAATRHSAGGLRRTATLHEDAAEALDRHAHRVGVVHDALDGAVHALSHALGALG
;
A
#
# COMPACT_ATOMS: atom_id res chain seq x y z
N MET A 1 -1.74 22.76 -0.12
CA MET A 1 -3.15 22.44 -0.43
C MET A 1 -3.39 21.00 -0.02
N PHE A 2 -4.42 20.70 0.78
CA PHE A 2 -4.71 19.35 1.27
C PHE A 2 -4.67 18.35 0.11
N ALA A 3 -3.96 17.22 0.29
CA ALA A 3 -3.87 16.24 -0.78
C ALA A 3 -5.28 15.77 -1.13
N GLU A 4 -5.69 15.95 -2.38
CA GLU A 4 -6.99 15.50 -2.85
C GLU A 4 -7.15 14.00 -2.55
N PRO A 5 -8.30 13.53 -2.05
CA PRO A 5 -8.53 12.11 -1.74
C PRO A 5 -8.11 11.16 -2.87
N ALA A 6 -8.25 11.59 -4.13
CA ALA A 6 -7.78 10.86 -5.30
C ALA A 6 -6.27 10.63 -5.32
N THR A 7 -5.47 11.64 -4.94
CA THR A 7 -4.00 11.55 -4.85
C THR A 7 -3.59 10.61 -3.72
N ILE A 8 -4.26 10.66 -2.57
CA ILE A 8 -3.99 9.76 -1.44
C ILE A 8 -4.26 8.30 -1.84
N ARG A 9 -5.41 8.04 -2.48
CA ARG A 9 -5.73 6.71 -3.05
C ARG A 9 -4.73 6.26 -4.10
N GLY A 10 -4.20 7.19 -4.90
CA GLY A 10 -3.12 6.93 -5.86
C GLY A 10 -1.86 6.38 -5.19
N ARG A 11 -1.46 6.96 -4.04
CA ARG A 11 -0.33 6.47 -3.24
C ARG A 11 -0.62 5.11 -2.61
N ALA A 12 -1.81 4.90 -2.07
CA ALA A 12 -2.22 3.60 -1.53
C ALA A 12 -2.12 2.49 -2.59
N ARG A 13 -2.61 2.75 -3.81
CA ARG A 13 -2.45 1.80 -4.95
C ARG A 13 -0.99 1.54 -5.31
N ALA A 14 -0.13 2.55 -5.26
CA ALA A 14 1.29 2.37 -5.53
C ALA A 14 1.98 1.50 -4.47
N LEU A 15 1.64 1.67 -3.20
CA LEU A 15 2.14 0.83 -2.12
C LEU A 15 1.70 -0.63 -2.26
N ARG A 16 0.45 -0.89 -2.64
CA ARG A 16 -0.03 -2.27 -2.90
C ARG A 16 0.73 -2.94 -4.04
N ARG A 17 0.89 -2.24 -5.18
CA ARG A 17 1.71 -2.78 -6.28
C ARG A 17 3.14 -3.09 -5.83
N ARG A 18 3.71 -2.24 -4.97
CA ARG A 18 5.04 -2.49 -4.44
C ARG A 18 5.08 -3.69 -3.51
N ALA A 19 4.04 -3.92 -2.72
CA ALA A 19 3.90 -5.14 -1.91
C ALA A 19 3.84 -6.39 -2.79
N ASP A 20 3.03 -6.37 -3.85
CA ASP A 20 2.92 -7.46 -4.83
C ASP A 20 4.28 -7.78 -5.46
N GLU A 21 5.00 -6.77 -5.95
CA GLU A 21 6.35 -6.91 -6.51
C GLU A 21 7.34 -7.55 -5.51
N ILE A 22 7.24 -7.20 -4.23
CA ILE A 22 8.11 -7.73 -3.18
C ILE A 22 7.75 -9.18 -2.85
N HIS A 23 6.45 -9.53 -2.86
CA HIS A 23 5.98 -10.90 -2.70
C HIS A 23 6.50 -11.79 -3.83
N ASP A 24 6.34 -11.35 -5.08
CA ASP A 24 6.83 -12.07 -6.26
C ASP A 24 8.35 -12.30 -6.19
N LEU A 25 9.10 -11.28 -5.78
CA LEU A 25 10.54 -11.39 -5.60
C LEU A 25 10.91 -12.41 -4.50
N ALA A 26 10.22 -12.38 -3.36
CA ALA A 26 10.47 -13.29 -2.26
C ALA A 26 10.22 -14.75 -2.68
N ASP A 27 9.13 -15.00 -3.41
CA ASP A 27 8.77 -16.32 -3.90
C ASP A 27 9.74 -16.79 -4.98
N HIS A 28 10.16 -15.89 -5.87
CA HIS A 28 11.17 -16.18 -6.88
C HIS A 28 12.52 -16.59 -6.26
N LEU A 29 12.98 -15.89 -5.22
CA LEU A 29 14.23 -16.21 -4.53
C LEU A 29 14.19 -17.59 -3.88
N VAL A 30 13.10 -17.92 -3.19
CA VAL A 30 12.93 -19.24 -2.58
C VAL A 30 12.96 -20.33 -3.65
N ARG A 31 12.22 -20.13 -4.75
CA ARG A 31 12.19 -21.06 -5.86
C ARG A 31 13.58 -21.30 -6.46
N LEU A 32 14.35 -20.25 -6.73
CA LEU A 32 15.73 -20.39 -7.24
C LEU A 32 16.65 -21.15 -6.28
N ALA A 33 16.50 -20.93 -4.97
CA ALA A 33 17.30 -21.64 -3.97
C ALA A 33 16.92 -23.13 -3.86
N ASP A 34 15.65 -23.47 -4.03
CA ASP A 34 15.17 -24.85 -4.01
C ASP A 34 15.52 -25.59 -5.32
N GLU A 35 15.54 -24.90 -6.47
CA GLU A 35 15.95 -25.45 -7.78
C GLU A 35 17.47 -25.66 -7.93
N ALA A 36 18.28 -25.15 -6.99
CA ALA A 36 19.73 -25.26 -7.06
C ALA A 36 20.21 -26.73 -6.98
N ALA A 37 20.89 -27.20 -8.03
CA ALA A 37 21.28 -28.60 -8.22
C ALA A 37 22.35 -29.11 -7.24
N TRP A 38 23.14 -28.22 -6.64
CA TRP A 38 24.19 -28.61 -5.69
C TRP A 38 23.63 -28.98 -4.30
N GLN A 39 24.35 -29.86 -3.60
CA GLN A 39 23.93 -30.46 -2.33
C GLN A 39 25.02 -30.36 -1.26
N GLY A 40 24.66 -30.67 -0.02
CA GLY A 40 25.54 -30.64 1.14
C GLY A 40 25.35 -29.40 2.02
N LEU A 41 26.15 -29.31 3.08
CA LEU A 41 25.99 -28.30 4.14
C LEU A 41 25.97 -26.85 3.62
N GLY A 42 26.77 -26.54 2.60
CA GLY A 42 26.78 -25.21 1.98
C GLY A 42 25.46 -24.89 1.26
N ALA A 43 24.89 -25.86 0.54
CA ALA A 43 23.61 -25.71 -0.12
C ALA A 43 22.46 -25.54 0.89
N ASP A 44 22.51 -26.30 2.00
CA ASP A 44 21.51 -26.18 3.06
C ASP A 44 21.59 -24.84 3.78
N ALA A 45 22.81 -24.35 4.06
CA ALA A 45 23.03 -23.02 4.63
C ALA A 45 22.51 -21.92 3.70
N MET A 46 22.77 -22.02 2.39
CA MET A 46 22.25 -21.09 1.38
C MET A 46 20.71 -21.09 1.37
N ARG A 47 20.06 -22.26 1.34
CA ARG A 47 18.58 -22.35 1.36
C ARG A 47 18.00 -21.75 2.64
N ALA A 48 18.61 -22.03 3.80
CA ALA A 48 18.19 -21.46 5.07
C ALA A 48 18.30 -19.93 5.08
N ALA A 49 19.43 -19.39 4.62
CA ALA A 49 19.63 -17.95 4.50
C ALA A 49 18.63 -17.31 3.54
N THR A 50 18.39 -17.91 2.36
CA THR A 50 17.41 -17.38 1.40
C THR A 50 15.99 -17.35 1.98
N ARG A 51 15.56 -18.42 2.67
CA ARG A 51 14.23 -18.45 3.32
C ARG A 51 14.11 -17.38 4.41
N HIS A 52 15.17 -17.14 5.17
CA HIS A 52 15.20 -16.05 6.15
C HIS A 52 15.05 -14.68 5.48
N SER A 53 15.82 -14.41 4.42
CA SER A 53 15.72 -13.16 3.65
C SER A 53 14.35 -12.98 2.99
N ALA A 54 13.78 -14.03 2.40
CA ALA A 54 12.43 -14.01 1.85
C ALA A 54 11.37 -13.70 2.93
N GLY A 55 11.54 -14.24 4.15
CA GLY A 55 10.71 -13.86 5.30
C GLY A 55 10.82 -12.37 5.64
N GLY A 56 12.01 -11.77 5.51
CA GLY A 56 12.21 -10.32 5.64
C GLY A 56 11.47 -9.52 4.58
N LEU A 57 11.56 -9.93 3.32
CA LEU A 57 10.84 -9.30 2.21
C LEU A 57 9.32 -9.35 2.40
N ARG A 58 8.78 -10.50 2.77
CA ARG A 58 7.33 -10.66 3.04
C ARG A 58 6.84 -9.74 4.16
N ARG A 59 7.62 -9.57 5.23
CA ARG A 59 7.29 -8.59 6.29
C ARG A 59 7.27 -7.16 5.75
N THR A 60 8.23 -6.79 4.91
CA THR A 60 8.25 -5.47 4.26
C THR A 60 7.04 -5.26 3.35
N ALA A 61 6.62 -6.28 2.60
CA ALA A 61 5.41 -6.22 1.79
C ALA A 61 4.16 -5.97 2.66
N THR A 62 4.00 -6.70 3.77
CA THR A 62 2.92 -6.44 4.74
C THR A 62 2.92 -5.01 5.26
N LEU A 63 4.09 -4.43 5.56
CA LEU A 63 4.17 -3.02 5.99
C LEU A 63 3.70 -2.05 4.89
N HIS A 64 3.93 -2.37 3.61
CA HIS A 64 3.40 -1.59 2.49
C HIS A 64 1.87 -1.71 2.39
N GLU A 65 1.31 -2.90 2.59
CA GLU A 65 -0.13 -3.15 2.61
C GLU A 65 -0.82 -2.40 3.76
N ASP A 66 -0.27 -2.49 4.96
CA ASP A 66 -0.76 -1.78 6.15
C ASP A 66 -0.76 -0.27 5.92
N ALA A 67 0.32 0.25 5.35
CA ALA A 67 0.43 1.66 5.00
C ALA A 67 -0.59 2.07 3.92
N ALA A 68 -0.82 1.22 2.90
CA ALA A 68 -1.83 1.46 1.88
C ALA A 68 -3.24 1.50 2.49
N GLU A 69 -3.55 0.58 3.39
CA GLU A 69 -4.84 0.54 4.09
C GLU A 69 -5.05 1.78 4.96
N ALA A 70 -4.01 2.21 5.69
CA ALA A 70 -4.04 3.44 6.48
C ALA A 70 -4.28 4.68 5.60
N LEU A 71 -3.65 4.74 4.42
CA LEU A 71 -3.88 5.82 3.45
C LEU A 71 -5.30 5.81 2.90
N ASP A 72 -5.90 4.66 2.61
CA ASP A 72 -7.29 4.60 2.14
C ASP A 72 -8.28 5.04 3.22
N ARG A 73 -8.09 4.60 4.47
CA ARG A 73 -8.88 5.10 5.60
C ARG A 73 -8.74 6.62 5.74
N HIS A 74 -7.53 7.15 5.54
CA HIS A 74 -7.31 8.58 5.58
C HIS A 74 -7.99 9.31 4.41
N ALA A 75 -7.87 8.80 3.18
CA ALA A 75 -8.52 9.39 2.00
C ALA A 75 -10.04 9.43 2.15
N HIS A 76 -10.63 8.38 2.73
CA HIS A 76 -12.06 8.35 3.03
C HIS A 76 -12.45 9.46 4.01
N ARG A 77 -11.72 9.60 5.13
CA ARG A 77 -11.98 10.67 6.11
C ARG A 77 -11.86 12.06 5.50
N VAL A 78 -10.85 12.30 4.67
CA VAL A 78 -10.67 13.59 3.97
C VAL A 78 -11.83 13.85 3.01
N GLY A 79 -12.28 12.83 2.27
CA GLY A 79 -13.45 12.93 1.39
C GLY A 79 -14.72 13.35 2.14
N VAL A 80 -15.02 12.71 3.26
CA VAL A 80 -16.19 13.06 4.10
C VAL A 80 -16.15 14.53 4.55
N VAL A 81 -14.97 15.04 4.93
CA VAL A 81 -14.83 16.45 5.33
C VAL A 81 -15.03 17.40 4.14
N HIS A 82 -14.50 17.06 2.96
CA HIS A 82 -14.70 17.86 1.75
C HIS A 82 -16.18 17.91 1.35
N ASP A 83 -16.85 16.77 1.30
CA ASP A 83 -18.27 16.68 0.92
C ASP A 83 -19.16 17.50 1.88
N ALA A 84 -18.84 17.49 3.18
CA ALA A 84 -19.55 18.29 4.17
C ALA A 84 -19.34 19.80 3.98
N LEU A 85 -18.12 20.23 3.65
CA LEU A 85 -17.82 21.63 3.37
C LEU A 85 -18.51 22.10 2.09
N ASP A 86 -18.46 21.31 1.02
CA ASP A 86 -19.13 21.61 -0.24
C ASP A 86 -20.64 21.74 -0.07
N GLY A 87 -21.25 20.83 0.72
CA GLY A 87 -22.66 20.93 1.10
C GLY A 87 -23.00 22.21 1.86
N ALA A 88 -22.17 22.62 2.82
CA ALA A 88 -22.36 23.86 3.57
C ALA A 88 -22.22 25.11 2.69
N VAL A 89 -21.23 25.12 1.77
CA VAL A 89 -21.03 26.22 0.82
C VAL A 89 -22.20 26.34 -0.15
N HIS A 90 -22.73 25.20 -0.65
CA HIS A 90 -23.88 25.20 -1.53
C HIS A 90 -25.14 25.72 -0.83
N ALA A 91 -25.39 25.28 0.41
CA ALA A 91 -26.52 25.77 1.20
C ALA A 91 -26.43 27.28 1.47
N LEU A 92 -25.24 27.79 1.82
CA LEU A 92 -25.02 29.23 2.03
C LEU A 92 -25.26 30.03 0.74
N SER A 93 -24.74 29.55 -0.39
CA SER A 93 -24.90 30.21 -1.69
C SER A 93 -26.37 30.29 -2.09
N HIS A 94 -27.14 29.20 -1.85
CA HIS A 94 -28.58 29.18 -2.09
C HIS A 94 -29.34 30.14 -1.17
N ALA A 95 -28.99 30.19 0.12
CA ALA A 95 -29.62 31.09 1.08
C ALA A 95 -29.38 32.57 0.74
N LEU A 96 -28.15 32.92 0.34
CA LEU A 96 -27.81 34.28 -0.10
C LEU A 96 -28.50 34.66 -1.41
N GLY A 97 -28.57 33.72 -2.37
CA GLY A 97 -29.29 33.94 -3.63
C GLY A 97 -30.80 34.11 -3.45
N ALA A 98 -31.40 33.54 -2.40
CA ALA A 98 -32.81 33.72 -2.07
C ALA A 98 -33.12 35.07 -1.37
N LEU A 99 -32.09 35.79 -0.91
CA LEU A 99 -32.23 37.07 -0.20
C LEU A 99 -31.95 38.30 -1.10
N GLY A 100 -31.43 38.11 -2.31
CA GLY A 100 -31.16 39.16 -3.30
C GLY A 100 -32.18 39.15 -4.43
#